data_AF-A0A8H5Z2K3-F1
#
_entry.id   AF-A0A8H5Z2K3-F1
#
_cell.length_a   1.000
_cell.length_b   1.000
_cell.length_c   1.000
_cell.angle_alpha   90.00
_cell.angle_beta   90.00
_cell.angle_gamma   90.00
#
_symmetry.space_group_name_H-M   'P 1'
#
loop_
_entity.id
_entity.type
_entity.pdbx_description
1 polymer ?
#
loop_
_entity_poly.entity_id
_entity_poly.type
_entity_poly.pdbx_seq_one_letter_code
_entity_poly.pdbx_strand_id
1 'polypeptide(L)'
;MADTDPEAIRSQDLLDPRKLKMANRGYYIQSKILHIPDRFGFFSAGPPWLQVKDAECFTRLLAYSSILGTLEALILAYLWRNESFEWFMVYEFLVINCELIVGVWIIVCVAHYTKRGHDEGS
;
A
#
# COMPACT_ATOMS: atom_id res chain seq x y z
N MET A 1 -7.46 24.36 -30.19
CA MET A 1 -8.35 23.17 -30.24
C MET A 1 -7.71 22.18 -29.29
N ALA A 2 -8.24 22.06 -28.08
CA ALA A 2 -7.60 21.32 -27.00
C ALA A 2 -7.77 19.81 -27.25
N ASP A 3 -6.65 19.16 -27.54
CA ASP A 3 -6.54 17.71 -27.63
C ASP A 3 -6.77 17.15 -26.23
N THR A 4 -8.01 16.81 -25.93
CA THR A 4 -8.41 16.30 -24.62
C THR A 4 -8.43 14.79 -24.77
N ASP A 5 -7.35 14.15 -24.30
CA ASP A 5 -7.16 12.70 -24.36
C ASP A 5 -8.41 11.98 -23.80
N PRO A 6 -9.14 11.20 -24.62
CA PRO A 6 -10.37 10.53 -24.18
C PRO A 6 -10.13 9.52 -23.04
N GLU A 7 -8.89 9.07 -22.82
CA GLU A 7 -8.52 8.25 -21.65
C GLU A 7 -8.54 9.06 -20.34
N ALA A 8 -8.21 10.35 -20.38
CA ALA A 8 -8.18 11.24 -19.22
C ALA A 8 -9.61 11.56 -18.70
N ILE A 9 -10.57 11.67 -19.62
CA ILE A 9 -11.99 11.90 -19.27
C ILE A 9 -12.59 10.62 -18.68
N ARG A 10 -12.31 9.45 -19.27
CA ARG A 10 -12.81 8.16 -18.76
C ARG A 10 -12.28 7.82 -17.38
N SER A 11 -11.06 8.23 -17.06
CA SER A 11 -10.45 8.00 -15.73
C SER A 11 -10.98 8.96 -14.66
N GLN A 12 -11.42 10.17 -15.01
CA GLN A 12 -12.08 11.11 -14.10
C GLN A 12 -13.51 10.69 -13.72
N ASP A 13 -14.27 10.09 -14.62
CA ASP A 13 -15.64 9.60 -14.32
C ASP A 13 -15.67 8.31 -13.47
N LEU A 14 -14.54 7.60 -13.39
CA LEU A 14 -14.36 6.38 -12.57
C LEU A 14 -13.76 6.65 -11.18
N LEU A 15 -13.54 7.92 -10.84
CA LEU A 15 -12.90 8.33 -9.59
C LEU A 15 -13.91 8.28 -8.44
N ASP A 16 -14.08 7.09 -7.85
CA ASP A 16 -14.96 6.91 -6.70
C ASP A 16 -14.58 7.91 -5.59
N PRO A 17 -15.47 8.87 -5.26
CA PRO A 17 -15.15 9.95 -4.32
C PRO A 17 -14.82 9.42 -2.92
N ARG A 18 -15.26 8.20 -2.55
CA ARG A 18 -14.84 7.55 -1.30
C ARG A 18 -13.38 7.16 -1.33
N LYS A 19 -12.89 6.58 -2.44
CA LYS A 19 -11.48 6.17 -2.58
C LYS A 19 -10.56 7.38 -2.56
N LEU A 20 -10.95 8.47 -3.23
CA LEU A 20 -10.18 9.72 -3.23
C LEU A 20 -10.11 10.37 -1.84
N LYS A 21 -11.21 10.36 -1.08
CA LYS A 21 -11.24 10.86 0.30
C LYS A 21 -10.36 10.02 1.24
N MET A 22 -10.32 8.71 1.02
CA MET A 22 -9.47 7.79 1.78
C MET A 22 -7.99 8.01 1.47
N ALA A 23 -7.64 8.17 0.19
CA ALA A 23 -6.27 8.48 -0.23
C ALA A 23 -5.77 9.82 0.34
N ASN A 24 -6.58 10.89 0.27
CA ASN A 24 -6.25 12.19 0.85
C ASN A 24 -6.05 12.13 2.36
N ARG A 25 -6.86 11.34 3.08
CA ARG A 25 -6.68 11.12 4.52
C ARG A 25 -5.41 10.33 4.82
N GLY A 26 -5.13 9.28 4.06
CA GLY A 26 -3.91 8.49 4.18
C GLY A 26 -2.67 9.36 3.97
N TYR A 27 -2.68 10.17 2.92
CA TYR A 27 -1.63 11.14 2.63
C TYR A 27 -1.47 12.20 3.73
N TYR A 28 -2.58 12.71 4.29
CA TYR A 28 -2.54 13.66 5.41
C TYR A 28 -1.87 13.04 6.65
N ILE A 29 -2.23 11.81 7.02
CA ILE A 29 -1.61 11.12 8.16
C ILE A 29 -0.12 10.90 7.89
N GLN A 30 0.23 10.42 6.70
CA GLN A 30 1.61 10.15 6.30
C GLN A 30 2.49 11.41 6.32
N SER A 31 2.02 12.52 5.73
CA SER A 31 2.80 13.74 5.59
C SER A 31 2.76 14.65 6.83
N LYS A 32 1.60 14.81 7.49
CA LYS A 32 1.43 15.75 8.60
C LYS A 32 1.62 15.14 9.98
N ILE A 33 1.30 13.86 10.16
CA ILE A 33 1.47 13.20 11.46
C ILE A 33 2.82 12.50 11.51
N LEU A 34 3.08 11.64 10.52
CA LEU A 34 4.29 10.82 10.48
C LEU A 34 5.50 11.53 9.85
N HIS A 35 5.30 12.70 9.23
CA HIS A 35 6.36 13.48 8.56
C HIS A 35 7.18 12.65 7.55
N ILE A 36 6.54 11.64 6.94
CA ILE A 36 7.20 10.78 5.96
C ILE A 36 7.29 11.57 4.65
N PRO A 37 8.50 11.78 4.10
CA PRO A 37 8.67 12.44 2.81
C PRO A 37 7.91 11.68 1.71
N ASP A 38 7.31 12.40 0.76
CA ASP A 38 6.52 11.81 -0.33
C ASP A 38 7.24 10.72 -1.12
N ARG A 39 8.58 10.74 -1.15
CA ARG A 39 9.44 9.73 -1.79
C ARG A 39 9.49 8.37 -1.08
N PHE A 40 9.12 8.34 0.20
CA PHE A 40 9.17 7.15 1.06
C PHE A 40 7.77 6.73 1.53
N GLY A 41 6.74 7.39 1.00
CA GLY A 41 5.35 7.17 1.34
C GLY A 41 4.66 6.16 0.45
N PHE A 42 3.64 5.48 0.98
CA PHE A 42 2.71 4.68 0.18
C PHE A 42 1.69 5.55 -0.58
N PHE A 43 1.43 6.76 -0.09
CA PHE A 43 0.52 7.71 -0.70
C PHE A 43 1.29 8.86 -1.32
N SER A 44 0.98 9.21 -2.57
CA SER A 44 1.54 10.37 -3.25
C SER A 44 0.60 11.58 -3.27
N ALA A 45 1.16 12.79 -3.33
CA ALA A 45 0.42 14.04 -3.62
C ALA A 45 0.02 14.17 -5.10
N GLY A 46 0.19 13.11 -5.90
CA GLY A 46 0.01 13.13 -7.35
C GLY A 46 -1.45 13.30 -7.79
N PRO A 47 -1.70 13.27 -9.12
CA PRO A 47 -3.04 13.45 -9.67
C PRO A 47 -4.05 12.43 -9.12
N PRO A 48 -5.36 12.77 -9.08
CA PRO A 48 -6.39 12.02 -8.33
C PRO A 48 -6.47 10.52 -8.65
N TRP A 49 -6.24 10.13 -9.91
CA TRP A 49 -6.24 8.73 -10.36
C TRP A 49 -5.11 7.91 -9.73
N LEU A 50 -3.97 8.56 -9.47
CA LEU A 50 -2.78 7.96 -8.87
C LEU A 50 -3.02 7.72 -7.38
N GLN A 51 -3.62 8.70 -6.69
CA GLN A 51 -4.03 8.57 -5.29
C GLN A 51 -5.04 7.43 -5.07
N VAL A 52 -5.99 7.25 -5.98
CA VAL A 52 -6.94 6.13 -5.92
C VAL A 52 -6.24 4.79 -6.08
N LYS A 53 -5.26 4.69 -6.99
CA LYS A 53 -4.46 3.47 -7.18
C LYS A 53 -3.56 3.16 -5.98
N ASP A 54 -2.95 4.18 -5.37
CA ASP A 54 -2.15 4.07 -4.15
C ASP A 54 -3.02 3.55 -2.99
N ALA A 55 -4.21 4.12 -2.80
CA ALA A 55 -5.16 3.67 -1.78
C ALA A 55 -5.69 2.26 -2.03
N GLU A 56 -5.92 1.87 -3.28
CA GLU A 56 -6.34 0.52 -3.62
C GLU A 56 -5.21 -0.50 -3.37
N CYS A 57 -3.98 -0.16 -3.71
CA CYS A 57 -2.80 -0.98 -3.42
C CYS A 57 -2.62 -1.17 -1.90
N PHE A 58 -2.68 -0.08 -1.14
CA PHE A 58 -2.58 -0.11 0.32
C PHE A 58 -3.72 -0.91 0.96
N THR A 59 -4.96 -0.75 0.48
CA THR A 59 -6.12 -1.50 0.99
C THR A 59 -5.98 -2.99 0.70
N ARG A 60 -5.52 -3.37 -0.50
CA ARG A 60 -5.24 -4.77 -0.83
C ARG A 60 -4.13 -5.34 0.06
N LEU A 61 -3.04 -4.59 0.27
CA LEU A 61 -1.96 -5.00 1.15
C LEU A 61 -2.47 -5.27 2.58
N LEU A 62 -3.24 -4.34 3.14
CA LEU A 62 -3.87 -4.52 4.46
C LEU A 62 -4.78 -5.75 4.52
N ALA A 63 -5.59 -5.98 3.46
CA ALA A 63 -6.44 -7.16 3.39
C ALA A 63 -5.63 -8.46 3.36
N TYR A 64 -4.57 -8.53 2.54
CA TYR A 64 -3.68 -9.69 2.47
C TYR A 64 -2.96 -9.93 3.80
N SER A 65 -2.40 -8.89 4.43
CA SER A 65 -1.76 -9.02 5.75
C SER A 65 -2.74 -9.47 6.83
N SER A 66 -3.99 -9.00 6.79
CA SER A 66 -5.03 -9.43 7.74
C SER A 66 -5.41 -10.90 7.57
N ILE A 67 -5.57 -11.35 6.32
CA ILE A 67 -5.86 -12.75 6.01
C ILE A 67 -4.69 -13.65 6.45
N LEU A 68 -3.46 -13.27 6.09
CA LEU A 68 -2.26 -14.02 6.44
C LEU A 68 -2.07 -14.09 7.95
N GLY A 69 -2.14 -12.97 8.66
CA GLY A 69 -2.01 -12.92 10.11
C GLY A 69 -3.11 -13.72 10.83
N THR A 70 -4.33 -13.76 10.29
CA THR A 70 -5.39 -14.62 10.83
C THR A 70 -5.04 -16.09 10.66
N LEU A 71 -4.54 -16.49 9.49
CA LEU A 71 -4.14 -17.87 9.23
C LEU A 71 -2.97 -18.30 10.13
N GLU A 72 -1.96 -17.46 10.28
CA GLU A 72 -0.82 -17.69 11.19
C GLU A 72 -1.29 -17.83 12.63
N ALA A 73 -2.19 -16.96 13.10
CA ALA A 73 -2.76 -17.06 14.43
C ALA A 73 -3.53 -18.38 14.65
N LEU A 74 -4.27 -18.85 13.64
CA LEU A 74 -4.96 -20.14 13.69
C LEU A 74 -3.98 -21.32 13.73
N ILE A 75 -2.90 -21.26 12.95
CA ILE A 75 -1.82 -22.27 12.97
C ILE A 75 -1.17 -22.30 14.36
N LEU A 76 -0.79 -21.16 14.91
CA LEU A 76 -0.18 -21.08 16.24
C LEU A 76 -1.14 -21.58 17.32
N ALA A 77 -2.43 -21.23 17.26
CA ALA A 77 -3.43 -21.74 18.20
C ALA A 77 -3.61 -23.26 18.10
N TYR A 78 -3.58 -23.82 16.88
CA TYR A 78 -3.63 -25.26 16.65
C TYR A 78 -2.40 -25.97 17.21
N LEU A 79 -1.20 -25.44 16.96
CA LEU A 79 0.05 -26.00 17.48
C LEU A 79 0.15 -25.90 19.00
N TRP A 80 -0.33 -24.79 19.57
CA TRP A 80 -0.43 -24.61 21.02
C TRP A 80 -1.33 -25.66 21.65
N ARG A 81 -2.50 -25.90 21.03
CA ARG A 81 -3.44 -26.93 21.48
C ARG A 81 -2.87 -28.35 21.43
N ASN A 82 -1.99 -28.62 20.48
CA ASN A 82 -1.36 -29.94 20.30
C ASN A 82 0.00 -30.05 21.02
N GLU A 83 0.34 -29.12 21.91
CA GLU A 83 1.62 -29.08 22.66
C GLU A 83 2.87 -29.12 21.76
N SER A 84 2.72 -28.76 20.48
CA SER A 84 3.79 -28.73 19.46
C SER A 84 4.26 -27.29 19.20
N PHE A 85 3.88 -26.34 20.05
CA PHE A 85 4.16 -24.93 19.87
C PHE A 85 5.57 -24.58 20.31
N GLU A 86 6.30 -23.91 19.42
CA GLU A 86 7.59 -23.31 19.73
C GLU A 86 7.53 -21.81 19.50
N TRP A 87 8.02 -21.03 20.47
CA TRP A 87 8.06 -19.57 20.38
C TRP A 87 8.86 -19.05 19.17
N PHE A 88 9.81 -19.85 18.67
CA PHE A 88 10.56 -19.54 17.46
C PHE A 88 9.66 -19.38 16.22
N MET A 89 8.55 -20.11 16.13
CA MET A 89 7.59 -19.99 15.01
C MET A 89 6.93 -18.61 14.97
N VAL A 90 6.67 -17.99 16.13
CA VAL A 90 6.16 -16.61 16.20
C VAL A 90 7.17 -15.64 15.61
N TYR A 91 8.45 -15.84 15.91
CA TYR A 91 9.52 -15.02 15.37
C TYR A 91 9.64 -15.20 13.86
N GLU A 92 9.58 -16.43 13.35
CA GLU A 92 9.60 -16.69 11.89
C GLU A 92 8.43 -16.00 11.18
N PHE A 93 7.20 -16.15 11.68
CA PHE A 93 6.04 -15.46 11.09
C PHE A 93 6.22 -13.94 11.13
N LEU A 94 6.71 -13.38 12.23
CA LEU A 94 6.97 -11.94 12.34
C LEU A 94 7.99 -11.47 11.29
N VAL A 95 9.09 -12.20 11.13
CA VAL A 95 10.15 -11.88 10.16
C VAL A 95 9.59 -11.92 8.73
N ILE A 96 8.88 -12.98 8.35
CA ILE A 96 8.28 -13.12 7.02
C ILE A 96 7.29 -11.99 6.73
N ASN A 97 6.45 -11.61 7.70
CA ASN A 97 5.54 -10.49 7.53
C ASN A 97 6.28 -9.15 7.38
N CYS A 98 7.33 -8.91 8.16
CA CYS A 98 8.16 -7.73 8.02
C CYS A 98 8.85 -7.66 6.64
N GLU A 99 9.41 -8.78 6.17
CA GLU A 99 10.03 -8.87 4.84
C GLU A 99 9.04 -8.58 3.72
N LEU A 100 7.81 -9.12 3.81
CA LEU A 100 6.75 -8.85 2.84
C LEU A 100 6.37 -7.36 2.81
N ILE A 101 6.17 -6.74 3.98
CA ILE A 101 5.83 -5.31 4.08
C ILE A 101 6.96 -4.46 3.50
N VAL A 102 8.21 -4.75 3.85
CA VAL A 102 9.38 -4.02 3.34
C VAL A 102 9.55 -4.22 1.84
N GLY A 103 9.37 -5.44 1.34
CA GLY A 103 9.46 -5.75 -0.10
C GLY A 103 8.42 -4.98 -0.90
N VAL A 104 7.16 -4.98 -0.45
CA VAL A 104 6.09 -4.20 -1.09
C VAL A 104 6.38 -2.69 -1.00
N TRP A 105 6.85 -2.21 0.15
CA TRP A 105 7.25 -0.81 0.32
C TRP A 105 8.37 -0.40 -0.67
N ILE A 106 9.39 -1.24 -0.85
CA ILE A 106 10.47 -1.00 -1.82
C ILE A 106 9.90 -0.94 -3.24
N ILE A 107 9.04 -1.89 -3.63
CA ILE A 107 8.41 -1.90 -4.96
C ILE A 107 7.64 -0.60 -5.21
N VAL A 108 6.86 -0.15 -4.21
CA VAL A 108 6.10 1.11 -4.28
C VAL A 108 7.04 2.31 -4.41
N CYS A 109 8.09 2.37 -3.59
CA CYS A 109 9.09 3.45 -3.66
C CYS A 109 9.79 3.50 -5.04
N VAL A 110 10.19 2.34 -5.58
CA VAL A 110 10.81 2.24 -6.91
C VAL A 110 9.82 2.66 -8.00
N ALA A 111 8.56 2.22 -7.93
CA ALA A 111 7.53 2.63 -8.89
C ALA A 111 7.31 4.15 -8.88
N HIS A 112 7.31 4.78 -7.71
CA HIS A 112 7.23 6.23 -7.58
C HIS A 112 8.47 6.93 -8.14
N TYR A 113 9.67 6.41 -7.88
CA TYR A 113 10.92 6.98 -8.38
C TYR A 113 11.00 6.96 -9.91
N THR A 114 10.71 5.80 -10.53
CA THR A 114 10.73 5.64 -11.99
C THR A 114 9.72 6.56 -12.68
N LYS A 115 8.56 6.78 -12.05
CA LYS A 115 7.52 7.65 -12.61
C LYS A 115 7.91 9.13 -12.58
N ARG A 116 8.52 9.62 -11.50
CA ARG A 116 9.04 11.00 -11.43
C ARG A 116 10.20 11.25 -12.40
N GLY A 117 11.09 10.28 -12.57
CA GLY A 117 12.21 10.41 -13.51
C GLY A 117 11.77 10.55 -14.97
N HIS A 118 10.59 10.04 -15.32
CA HIS A 118 9.97 10.27 -16.64
C HIS A 118 9.37 11.68 -16.79
N ASP A 119 8.82 12.27 -15.73
CA ASP A 119 8.18 13.59 -15.77
C ASP A 119 9.19 14.75 -15.76
N GLU A 120 10.38 14.56 -15.18
CA GLU A 120 11.46 15.57 -15.16
C GLU A 120 12.34 15.58 -16.43
N GLY A 121 12.15 14.60 -17.33
CA GLY A 121 12.93 14.41 -18.55
C GLY A 121 12.26 14.89 -19.85
N SER A 122 11.08 15.52 -19.77
CA SER A 122 10.33 16.08 -20.90
C SER A 122 10.16 17.59 -20.77
#